data_AF-A0A351TPW5-F1
#
_entry.id   AF-A0A351TPW5-F1
#
_cell.length_a   1.000
_cell.length_b   1.000
_cell.length_c   1.000
_cell.angle_alpha   90.00
_cell.angle_beta   90.00
_cell.angle_gamma   90.00
#
_symmetry.space_group_name_H-M   'P 1'
#
loop_
_entity.id
_entity.type
_entity.pdbx_description
1 polymer ?
#
loop_
_entity_poly.entity_id
_entity_poly.type
_entity_poly.pdbx_seq_one_letter_code
_entity_poly.pdbx_strand_id
1 'polypeptide(L)'
;MRGYGNSTKTRYRARDVQKEIAGLTRAFTIGETRVIYCIDTDGYEKDIEHKREFDEIRRYCREGGYDLIWFCHDVEDVYLGRRISDSAKVQEAAAFKRKRKIEEMDLDKLTCNTEKVHTSNIVNVLDQCLSRR
;
A
#
# COMPACT_ATOMS: atom_id res chain seq x y z
N MET A 1 -12.00 27.86 -21.76
CA MET A 1 -12.17 26.58 -21.04
C MET A 1 -10.87 25.79 -21.15
N ARG A 2 -10.08 25.72 -20.09
CA ARG A 2 -8.95 24.78 -20.00
C ARG A 2 -9.40 23.65 -19.08
N GLY A 3 -9.57 22.47 -19.63
CA GLY A 3 -9.81 21.26 -18.85
C GLY A 3 -8.58 21.00 -17.98
N TYR A 4 -8.74 21.13 -16.66
CA TYR A 4 -7.80 20.59 -15.71
C TYR A 4 -7.95 19.06 -15.75
N GLY A 5 -7.19 18.41 -16.63
CA GLY A 5 -6.91 16.99 -16.51
C GLY A 5 -6.16 16.78 -15.20
N ASN A 6 -6.84 16.22 -14.21
CA ASN A 6 -6.35 16.02 -12.86
C ASN A 6 -5.34 14.86 -12.83
N SER A 7 -4.21 15.01 -13.51
CA SER A 7 -3.17 13.99 -13.62
C SER A 7 -2.19 14.07 -12.45
N THR A 8 -2.66 13.86 -11.23
CA THR A 8 -1.76 13.74 -10.06
C THR A 8 -2.44 12.94 -8.98
N LYS A 9 -1.89 11.76 -8.65
CA LYS A 9 -1.95 11.25 -7.27
C LYS A 9 -0.93 10.16 -6.94
N THR A 10 -0.48 9.34 -7.88
CA THR A 10 0.47 8.26 -7.55
C THR A 10 1.85 8.48 -8.19
N ARG A 11 2.89 8.67 -7.36
CA ARG A 11 4.30 8.89 -7.78
C ARG A 11 5.06 7.58 -8.05
N TYR A 12 4.35 6.45 -8.15
CA TYR A 12 4.95 5.11 -8.17
C TYR A 12 5.95 4.89 -9.31
N ARG A 13 5.72 5.54 -10.46
CA ARG A 13 6.59 5.52 -11.66
C ARG A 13 7.38 6.81 -11.88
N ALA A 14 7.46 7.69 -10.89
CA ALA A 14 8.17 8.95 -11.03
C ALA A 14 9.69 8.72 -11.19
N ARG A 15 10.34 9.52 -12.03
CA ARG A 15 11.75 9.31 -12.42
C ARG A 15 12.71 9.39 -11.23
N ASP A 16 12.42 10.27 -10.28
CA ASP A 16 13.16 10.43 -9.04
C ASP A 16 13.04 9.20 -8.14
N VAL A 17 11.82 8.66 -7.99
CA VAL A 17 11.57 7.40 -7.26
C VAL A 17 12.34 6.24 -7.88
N GLN A 18 12.32 6.11 -9.21
CA GLN A 18 13.08 5.07 -9.92
C GLN A 18 14.59 5.22 -9.73
N LYS A 19 15.11 6.46 -9.74
CA LYS A 19 16.53 6.73 -9.49
C LYS A 19 16.92 6.35 -8.07
N GLU A 20 16.06 6.64 -7.10
CA GLU A 20 16.27 6.29 -5.70
C GLU A 20 16.31 4.77 -5.51
N ILE A 21 15.31 4.05 -6.02
CA ILE A 21 15.27 2.58 -6.00
C ILE A 21 16.55 2.00 -6.61
N ALA A 22 16.95 2.47 -7.80
CA ALA A 22 18.15 2.00 -8.47
C ALA A 22 19.43 2.34 -7.70
N GLY A 23 19.47 3.49 -7.01
CA GLY A 23 20.56 3.90 -6.15
C GLY A 23 20.72 2.99 -4.93
N LEU A 24 19.63 2.77 -4.19
CA LEU A 24 19.59 1.90 -3.01
C LEU A 24 19.92 0.45 -3.37
N THR A 25 19.36 -0.06 -4.46
CA THR A 25 19.62 -1.42 -4.96
C THR A 25 21.10 -1.63 -5.29
N ARG A 26 21.76 -0.63 -5.89
CA ARG A 26 23.22 -0.72 -6.17
C ARG A 26 24.08 -0.60 -4.92
N ALA A 27 23.64 0.18 -3.93
CA ALA A 27 24.39 0.40 -2.70
C ALA A 27 24.41 -0.85 -1.80
N PHE A 28 23.35 -1.67 -1.86
CA PHE A 28 23.27 -2.92 -1.12
C PHE A 28 23.90 -4.07 -1.91
N THR A 29 25.14 -4.42 -1.58
CA THR A 29 25.95 -5.40 -2.34
C THR A 29 25.91 -6.82 -1.77
N ILE A 30 25.35 -7.01 -0.57
CA ILE A 30 25.34 -8.31 0.13
C ILE A 30 23.90 -8.75 0.36
N GLY A 31 23.38 -9.59 -0.54
CA GLY A 31 22.02 -10.15 -0.45
C GLY A 31 21.09 -9.62 -1.54
N GLU A 32 19.80 -9.93 -1.39
CA GLU A 32 18.75 -9.49 -2.32
C GLU A 32 18.10 -8.20 -1.82
N THR A 33 17.91 -7.24 -2.72
CA THR A 33 17.07 -6.06 -2.45
C THR A 33 15.65 -6.36 -2.92
N ARG A 34 14.66 -6.21 -2.03
CA ARG A 34 13.24 -6.25 -2.39
C ARG A 34 12.65 -4.85 -2.33
N VAL A 35 11.80 -4.53 -3.31
CA VAL A 35 11.08 -3.25 -3.37
C VAL A 35 9.60 -3.55 -3.19
N ILE A 36 8.99 -2.92 -2.19
CA ILE A 36 7.58 -3.11 -1.87
C ILE A 36 6.86 -1.78 -2.06
N TYR A 37 5.85 -1.77 -2.94
CA TYR A 37 4.93 -0.64 -3.11
C TYR A 37 3.74 -0.80 -2.19
N CYS A 38 3.44 0.22 -1.39
CA CYS A 38 2.27 0.26 -0.51
C CYS A 38 1.26 1.26 -1.08
N ILE A 39 0.05 0.81 -1.39
CA ILE A 39 -0.96 1.60 -2.11
C ILE A 39 -2.31 1.54 -1.39
N ASP A 40 -2.89 2.71 -1.15
CA ASP A 40 -4.29 2.87 -0.75
C ASP A 40 -5.18 2.76 -1.99
N THR A 41 -6.25 1.97 -1.95
CA THR A 41 -7.13 1.77 -3.13
C THR A 41 -8.26 2.79 -3.26
N ASP A 42 -8.38 3.75 -2.33
CA ASP A 42 -9.21 4.96 -2.40
C ASP A 42 -10.66 4.74 -2.91
N GLY A 43 -11.34 3.69 -2.44
CA GLY A 43 -12.73 3.44 -2.81
C GLY A 43 -12.90 3.08 -4.30
N TYR A 44 -11.98 2.28 -4.85
CA TYR A 44 -11.97 1.72 -6.22
C TYR A 44 -13.32 1.20 -6.75
N GLU A 45 -14.27 0.85 -5.89
CA GLU A 45 -15.63 0.43 -6.27
C GLU A 45 -16.47 1.58 -6.86
N LYS A 46 -16.13 2.82 -6.54
CA LYS A 46 -16.93 4.01 -6.86
C LYS A 46 -16.44 4.75 -8.10
N ASP A 47 -15.25 4.41 -8.61
CA ASP A 47 -14.63 5.10 -9.73
C ASP A 47 -13.82 4.14 -10.63
N ILE A 48 -14.18 4.14 -11.92
CA ILE A 48 -13.51 3.35 -12.95
C ILE A 48 -12.05 3.82 -13.14
N GLU A 49 -11.76 5.11 -12.94
CA GLU A 49 -10.40 5.65 -13.05
C GLU A 49 -9.50 5.12 -11.94
N HIS A 50 -9.97 5.10 -10.69
CA HIS A 50 -9.22 4.54 -9.56
C HIS A 50 -8.94 3.05 -9.75
N LYS A 51 -9.91 2.29 -10.26
CA LYS A 51 -9.69 0.88 -10.62
C LYS A 51 -8.63 0.71 -11.71
N ARG A 52 -8.69 1.50 -12.79
CA ARG A 52 -7.70 1.47 -13.87
C ARG A 52 -6.31 1.83 -13.37
N GLU A 53 -6.20 2.86 -12.54
CA GLU A 53 -4.93 3.27 -11.94
C GLU A 53 -4.33 2.16 -11.07
N PHE A 54 -5.15 1.51 -10.24
CA PHE A 54 -4.70 0.37 -9.44
C PHE A 54 -4.24 -0.81 -10.31
N ASP A 55 -4.98 -1.13 -11.38
CA ASP A 55 -4.58 -2.17 -12.34
C ASP A 55 -3.25 -1.83 -13.06
N GLU A 56 -3.01 -0.55 -13.37
CA GLU A 56 -1.74 -0.06 -13.92
C GLU A 56 -0.60 -0.23 -12.92
N ILE A 57 -0.80 0.14 -11.65
CA ILE A 57 0.21 -0.03 -10.59
C ILE A 57 0.52 -1.52 -10.38
N ARG A 58 -0.50 -2.37 -10.35
CA ARG A 58 -0.34 -3.82 -10.25
C ARG A 58 0.47 -4.38 -11.40
N ARG A 59 0.20 -3.94 -12.63
CA ARG A 59 0.99 -4.32 -13.81
C ARG A 59 2.43 -3.85 -13.69
N TYR A 60 2.64 -2.60 -13.30
CA TYR A 60 3.97 -2.01 -13.12
C TYR A 60 4.80 -2.79 -12.10
N CYS A 61 4.23 -3.13 -10.93
CA CYS A 61 4.93 -3.91 -9.91
C CYS A 61 5.31 -5.29 -10.43
N ARG A 62 4.37 -5.97 -11.11
CA ARG A 62 4.63 -7.29 -11.71
C ARG A 62 5.74 -7.25 -12.76
N GLU A 63 5.74 -6.25 -13.64
CA GLU A 63 6.76 -6.11 -14.70
C GLU A 63 8.12 -5.71 -14.14
N GLY A 64 8.15 -4.94 -13.05
CA GLY A 64 9.38 -4.52 -12.36
C GLY A 64 9.94 -5.54 -11.37
N GLY A 65 9.25 -6.64 -11.11
CA GLY A 65 9.62 -7.60 -10.06
C GLY A 65 9.47 -7.02 -8.64
N TYR A 66 8.57 -6.05 -8.46
CA TYR A 66 8.28 -5.43 -7.18
C TYR A 66 7.10 -6.12 -6.49
N ASP A 67 7.14 -6.17 -5.16
CA ASP A 67 6.01 -6.62 -4.36
C ASP A 67 5.00 -5.47 -4.20
N LEU A 68 3.71 -5.81 -4.12
CA LEU A 68 2.63 -4.84 -3.95
C LEU A 68 1.81 -5.18 -2.71
N ILE A 69 1.78 -4.24 -1.76
CA ILE A 69 0.84 -4.22 -0.65
C ILE A 69 -0.28 -3.24 -0.99
N TRP A 70 -1.52 -3.69 -0.84
CA TRP A 70 -2.69 -2.84 -0.95
C TRP A 70 -3.41 -2.69 0.38
N PHE A 71 -3.94 -1.50 0.65
CA PHE A 71 -4.86 -1.23 1.74
C PHE A 71 -6.21 -0.87 1.14
N CYS A 72 -7.23 -1.68 1.39
CA CYS A 72 -8.53 -1.42 0.80
C CYS A 72 -9.16 -0.16 1.41
N HIS A 73 -9.43 0.84 0.56
CA HIS A 73 -9.67 2.23 0.91
C HIS A 73 -8.41 2.95 1.40
N ASP A 74 -8.02 2.78 2.65
CA ASP A 74 -6.84 3.40 3.25
C ASP A 74 -6.32 2.58 4.43
N VAL A 75 -5.12 2.90 4.91
CA VAL A 75 -4.48 2.20 6.04
C VAL A 75 -5.33 2.26 7.32
N GLU A 76 -6.00 3.38 7.61
CA GLU A 76 -6.82 3.47 8.82
C GLU A 76 -8.07 2.57 8.74
N ASP A 77 -8.72 2.51 7.58
CA ASP A 77 -9.88 1.67 7.31
C ASP A 77 -9.54 0.19 7.48
N VAL A 78 -8.35 -0.25 7.03
CA VAL A 78 -7.84 -1.61 7.25
C VAL A 78 -7.54 -1.89 8.73
N TYR A 79 -6.81 -1.00 9.41
CA TYR A 79 -6.31 -1.27 10.77
C TYR A 79 -7.33 -1.01 11.87
N LEU A 80 -8.29 -0.10 11.64
CA LEU A 80 -9.30 0.29 12.62
C LEU A 80 -10.70 -0.22 12.26
N GLY A 81 -10.89 -0.77 11.06
CA GLY A 81 -12.18 -1.28 10.60
C GLY A 81 -13.23 -0.18 10.37
N ARG A 82 -12.80 1.08 10.21
CA ARG A 82 -13.66 2.24 9.99
C ARG A 82 -12.89 3.38 9.33
N ARG A 83 -13.59 4.22 8.57
CA ARG A 83 -13.03 5.45 8.03
C ARG A 83 -12.70 6.45 9.13
N ILE A 84 -11.53 7.07 9.01
CA ILE A 84 -11.04 8.12 9.91
C ILE A 84 -10.89 9.40 9.11
N SER A 85 -11.41 10.51 9.64
CA SER A 85 -11.20 11.82 9.03
C SER A 85 -9.74 12.23 9.16
N ASP A 86 -9.21 12.98 8.19
CA ASP A 86 -7.80 13.39 8.18
C ASP A 86 -7.37 14.12 9.46
N SER A 87 -8.26 14.93 10.04
CA SER A 87 -8.04 15.62 11.31
C SER A 87 -7.83 14.69 12.52
N ALA A 88 -8.34 13.45 12.45
CA ALA A 88 -8.29 12.48 13.53
C ALA A 88 -7.19 11.41 13.33
N LYS A 89 -6.63 11.26 12.11
CA LYS A 89 -5.64 10.21 11.78
C LYS A 89 -4.47 10.17 12.75
N VAL A 90 -3.88 11.33 13.06
CA VAL A 90 -2.73 11.44 13.98
C VAL A 90 -3.10 10.95 15.39
N GLN A 91 -4.25 11.37 15.90
CA GLN A 91 -4.71 10.98 17.23
C GLN A 91 -5.02 9.48 17.30
N GLU A 92 -5.68 8.95 16.28
CA GLU A 92 -6.05 7.53 16.19
C GLU A 92 -4.81 6.64 16.05
N ALA A 93 -3.83 7.02 15.23
CA ALA A 93 -2.55 6.31 15.11
C ALA A 93 -1.80 6.27 16.46
N ALA A 94 -1.76 7.40 17.18
CA ALA A 94 -1.15 7.45 18.51
C ALA A 94 -1.91 6.56 19.52
N ALA A 95 -3.24 6.52 19.45
CA ALA A 95 -4.06 5.65 20.29
C ALA A 95 -3.87 4.17 19.95
N PHE A 96 -3.78 3.82 18.66
CA PHE A 96 -3.54 2.47 18.17
C PHE A 96 -2.24 1.91 18.72
N LYS A 97 -1.15 2.68 18.61
CA LYS A 97 0.17 2.31 19.15
C LYS A 97 0.14 2.18 20.67
N ARG A 98 -0.41 3.17 21.39
CA ARG A 98 -0.47 3.16 22.86
C ARG A 98 -1.26 1.97 23.41
N LYS A 99 -2.33 1.57 22.73
CA LYS A 99 -3.20 0.46 23.12
C LYS A 99 -2.73 -0.90 22.58
N ARG A 100 -1.60 -0.97 21.87
CA ARG A 100 -1.07 -2.20 21.24
C ARG A 100 -2.11 -2.91 20.36
N LYS A 101 -2.95 -2.14 19.65
CA LYS A 101 -4.09 -2.68 18.89
C LYS A 101 -3.70 -3.66 17.78
N ILE A 102 -2.45 -3.63 17.33
CA ILE A 102 -1.88 -4.62 16.41
C ILE A 102 -2.01 -6.06 16.91
N GLU A 103 -1.96 -6.28 18.23
CA GLU A 103 -2.07 -7.62 18.84
C GLU A 103 -3.50 -8.15 18.88
N GLU A 104 -4.49 -7.26 18.75
CA GLU A 104 -5.90 -7.62 18.72
C GLU A 104 -6.41 -7.77 17.28
N MET A 105 -5.56 -7.56 16.27
CA MET A 105 -5.98 -7.59 14.88
C MET A 105 -6.28 -9.01 14.41
N ASP A 106 -7.35 -9.10 13.64
CA ASP A 106 -7.70 -10.31 12.90
C ASP A 106 -6.73 -10.47 11.71
N LEU A 107 -5.82 -11.44 11.83
CA LEU A 107 -4.82 -11.73 10.81
C LEU A 107 -5.44 -12.11 9.47
N ASP A 108 -6.63 -12.73 9.45
CA ASP A 108 -7.29 -13.15 8.22
C ASP A 108 -7.62 -11.96 7.31
N LYS A 109 -7.88 -10.78 7.92
CA LYS A 109 -8.09 -9.53 7.17
C LYS A 109 -6.81 -8.99 6.54
N LEU A 110 -5.63 -9.38 7.04
CA LEU A 110 -4.32 -8.93 6.56
C LEU A 110 -3.65 -9.95 5.63
N THR A 111 -4.21 -11.15 5.50
CA THR A 111 -3.78 -12.23 4.59
C THR A 111 -4.70 -12.38 3.38
N CYS A 112 -5.49 -11.36 3.05
CA CYS A 112 -6.43 -11.43 1.94
C CYS A 112 -5.72 -11.38 0.58
N ASN A 113 -6.22 -12.16 -0.40
CA ASN A 113 -5.70 -12.18 -1.78
C ASN A 113 -6.62 -11.46 -2.78
N THR A 114 -7.70 -10.87 -2.28
CA THR A 114 -8.68 -10.13 -3.07
C THR A 114 -9.08 -8.89 -2.30
N GLU A 115 -9.14 -7.78 -3.00
CA GLU A 115 -9.49 -6.47 -2.47
C GLU A 115 -10.93 -6.51 -1.94
N LYS A 116 -11.07 -6.33 -0.62
CA LYS A 116 -12.34 -6.21 0.09
C LYS A 116 -12.20 -5.15 1.18
N VAL A 117 -13.30 -4.48 1.51
CA VAL A 117 -13.31 -3.45 2.57
C VAL A 117 -12.68 -3.98 3.87
N HIS A 118 -11.87 -3.14 4.54
CA HIS A 118 -11.11 -3.48 5.76
C HIS A 118 -10.06 -4.58 5.62
N THR A 119 -9.61 -4.90 4.40
CA THR A 119 -8.60 -5.96 4.18
C THR A 119 -7.34 -5.43 3.52
N SER A 120 -6.28 -6.22 3.64
CA SER A 120 -4.98 -6.04 3.00
C SER A 120 -4.35 -7.40 2.71
N ASN A 121 -3.37 -7.43 1.81
CA ASN A 121 -2.48 -8.57 1.59
C ASN A 121 -1.13 -8.44 2.32
N ILE A 122 -0.96 -7.45 3.20
CA ILE A 122 0.33 -7.12 3.83
C ILE A 122 1.03 -8.32 4.45
N VAL A 123 0.32 -9.19 5.16
CA VAL A 123 0.95 -10.35 5.81
C VAL A 123 1.47 -11.34 4.78
N ASN A 124 0.73 -11.59 3.69
CA ASN A 124 1.17 -12.50 2.63
C ASN A 124 2.46 -12.01 1.95
N VAL A 125 2.58 -10.70 1.71
CA VAL A 125 3.77 -10.11 1.11
C VAL A 125 4.95 -10.15 2.09
N LEU A 126 4.72 -9.75 3.35
CA LEU A 126 5.78 -9.75 4.35
C LEU A 126 6.28 -11.16 4.68
N ASP A 127 5.40 -12.17 4.72
CA ASP A 127 5.81 -13.55 4.97
C ASP A 127 6.69 -14.10 3.82
N GLN A 128 6.46 -13.66 2.57
CA GLN A 128 7.33 -13.98 1.44
C GLN A 128 8.70 -13.27 1.54
N CYS A 129 8.71 -12.01 1.96
CA CYS A 129 9.94 -11.21 2.05
C CYS A 129 10.81 -11.60 3.25
N LEU A 130 10.19 -11.87 4.39
CA LEU A 130 10.87 -12.03 5.67
C LEU A 130 11.07 -13.49 6.06
N SER A 131 10.50 -14.45 5.32
CA SER A 131 10.52 -15.89 5.58
C SER A 131 10.65 -16.19 7.08
N ARG A 132 9.52 -16.14 7.81
CA ARG A 132 9.48 -16.42 9.26
C ARG A 132 10.29 -17.70 9.55
N ARG A 133 11.51 -17.53 10.06
CA ARG A 133 12.32 -18.64 10.57
C ARG A 133 11.82 -19.02 11.94
#